data_AF-A0A1B8AHB5-F1
#
_entry.id   AF-A0A1B8AHB5-F1
#
_cell.length_a   1.000
_cell.length_b   1.000
_cell.length_c   1.000
_cell.angle_alpha   90.00
_cell.angle_beta   90.00
_cell.angle_gamma   90.00
#
_symmetry.space_group_name_H-M   'P 1'
#
loop_
_entity.id
_entity.type
_entity.pdbx_description
1 polymer ?
#
loop_
_entity_poly.entity_id
_entity_poly.type
_entity_poly.pdbx_seq_one_letter_code
_entity_poly.pdbx_strand_id
1 'polypeptide(L)'
;MDPDLELCKSLVHLNSIERRRRLQHLPPEEYARISVMVEKEQEAQKLEELIAGRDLVQVALNDPSEIIESTALKYALLGRTTYKSDEDNMVERITNGVARSSQLLVSCMANFDKSPDAFCLDAWKLVYCDVYYVDGGSATLQEIYEERLREDELQTPAAQARELVRYNELRKARRNAKWMIPAIPRFSDEAQAQVDQENRQSVEPFLSFCKDERMREMILAPQGYDKTLTRIWKWVSPAPPAWIQKVLEAKEQFGFVYYKSREVEQKHGHDWRSAWGGINQHSLEARVTFNSIHCQGYDNWSELQRLETEKWPTFCPNESMAEDDDLRKHFKEYREENDHILPAGILRNTFIVIPIELTTEENRTHNEDTLLDPYWVWAYDADWDSSEEETVFDGEKYQGRMKVAIWSVNAWFYSARWEGVNLRDMWLKAQQHPEKLWICYTKKLEEWDHEPYI
;
A
#
# COMPACT_ATOMS: atom_id res chain seq x y z
N MET A 1 -5.60 32.06 -38.55
CA MET A 1 -6.65 31.25 -37.92
C MET A 1 -6.30 29.81 -38.17
N ASP A 2 -6.25 29.00 -37.13
CA ASP A 2 -5.98 27.57 -37.25
C ASP A 2 -7.22 26.86 -37.84
N PRO A 3 -7.14 26.32 -39.08
CA PRO A 3 -8.27 25.66 -39.74
C PRO A 3 -8.84 24.48 -38.93
N ASP A 4 -7.99 23.81 -38.17
CA ASP A 4 -8.38 22.65 -37.37
C ASP A 4 -9.22 23.08 -36.16
N LEU A 5 -8.96 24.27 -35.60
CA LEU A 5 -9.72 24.84 -34.49
C LEU A 5 -11.14 25.25 -34.89
N GLU A 6 -11.32 25.85 -36.07
CA GLU A 6 -12.64 26.23 -36.59
C GLU A 6 -13.48 24.99 -36.94
N LEU A 7 -12.85 23.96 -37.50
CA LEU A 7 -13.52 22.68 -37.76
C LEU A 7 -13.95 22.02 -36.45
N CYS A 8 -13.09 21.97 -35.43
CA CYS A 8 -13.42 21.41 -34.13
C CYS A 8 -14.60 22.13 -33.46
N LYS A 9 -14.59 23.48 -33.41
CA LYS A 9 -15.71 24.27 -32.88
C LYS A 9 -17.03 23.96 -33.57
N SER A 10 -17.01 23.71 -34.89
CA SER A 10 -18.22 23.37 -35.66
C SER A 10 -18.79 21.97 -35.34
N LEU A 11 -18.00 21.09 -34.71
CA LEU A 11 -18.31 19.68 -34.48
C LEU A 11 -18.64 19.36 -33.02
N VAL A 12 -18.11 20.12 -32.07
CA VAL A 12 -18.23 19.88 -30.62
C VAL A 12 -19.69 19.76 -30.15
N HIS A 13 -20.60 20.55 -30.71
CA HIS A 13 -22.02 20.54 -30.34
C HIS A 13 -22.86 19.46 -31.04
N LEU A 14 -22.29 18.74 -32.01
CA LEU A 14 -23.01 17.72 -32.78
C LEU A 14 -23.02 16.38 -32.04
N ASN A 15 -24.01 15.54 -32.31
CA ASN A 15 -23.98 14.14 -31.84
C ASN A 15 -23.03 13.26 -32.68
N SER A 16 -22.74 12.06 -32.19
CA SER A 16 -21.77 11.14 -32.82
C SER A 16 -22.11 10.77 -34.27
N ILE A 17 -23.40 10.69 -34.62
CA ILE A 17 -23.88 10.36 -35.96
C ILE A 17 -23.65 11.54 -36.93
N GLU A 18 -23.96 12.75 -36.49
CA GLU A 18 -23.75 13.99 -37.25
C GLU A 18 -22.28 14.28 -37.49
N ARG A 19 -21.42 14.08 -36.48
CA ARG A 19 -19.96 14.20 -36.64
C ARG A 19 -19.44 13.22 -37.68
N ARG A 20 -19.85 11.95 -37.59
CA ARG A 20 -19.45 10.92 -38.55
C ARG A 20 -19.83 11.29 -39.98
N ARG A 21 -21.04 11.82 -40.19
CA ARG A 21 -21.48 12.32 -41.51
C ARG A 21 -20.66 13.51 -42.00
N ARG A 22 -20.33 14.46 -41.12
CA ARG A 22 -19.51 15.62 -41.51
C ARG A 22 -18.08 15.24 -41.83
N LEU A 23 -17.51 14.27 -41.12
CA LEU A 23 -16.12 13.85 -41.31
C LEU A 23 -15.94 12.71 -42.33
N GLN A 24 -17.03 12.18 -42.92
CA GLN A 24 -16.99 11.00 -43.80
C GLN A 24 -16.13 11.15 -45.07
N HIS A 25 -15.80 12.39 -45.44
CA HIS A 25 -15.04 12.71 -46.63
C HIS A 25 -13.52 12.79 -46.35
N LEU A 26 -13.12 12.74 -45.09
CA LEU A 26 -11.73 12.80 -44.68
C LEU A 26 -11.06 11.42 -44.75
N PRO A 27 -9.75 11.35 -45.04
CA PRO A 27 -8.95 10.16 -44.85
C PRO A 27 -9.09 9.61 -43.41
N PRO A 28 -8.95 8.29 -43.20
CA PRO A 28 -9.06 7.68 -41.87
C PRO A 28 -8.16 8.31 -40.80
N GLU A 29 -6.94 8.72 -41.18
CA GLU A 29 -5.95 9.35 -40.30
C GLU A 29 -6.40 10.74 -39.84
N GLU A 30 -6.93 11.56 -40.76
CA GLU A 30 -7.46 12.89 -40.45
C GLU A 30 -8.77 12.80 -39.65
N TYR A 31 -9.63 11.82 -39.99
CA TYR A 31 -10.84 11.51 -39.20
C TYR A 31 -10.48 11.20 -37.75
N ALA A 32 -9.49 10.32 -37.52
CA ALA A 32 -9.04 9.96 -36.19
C ALA A 32 -8.46 11.17 -35.44
N ARG A 33 -7.61 11.96 -36.11
CA ARG A 33 -7.02 13.19 -35.53
C ARG A 33 -8.10 14.18 -35.07
N ILE A 34 -9.06 14.50 -35.94
CA ILE A 34 -10.12 15.47 -35.64
C ILE A 34 -11.08 14.92 -34.59
N SER A 35 -11.38 13.62 -34.60
CA SER A 35 -12.22 13.00 -33.56
C SER A 35 -11.60 13.17 -32.17
N VAL A 36 -10.30 12.92 -32.05
CA VAL A 36 -9.54 13.15 -30.80
C VAL A 36 -9.57 14.62 -30.39
N MET A 37 -9.36 15.55 -31.32
CA MET A 37 -9.43 16.99 -31.01
C MET A 37 -10.80 17.42 -30.49
N VAL A 38 -11.88 16.93 -31.11
CA VAL A 38 -13.25 17.23 -30.68
C VAL A 38 -13.53 16.66 -29.29
N GLU A 39 -13.09 15.43 -29.02
CA GLU A 39 -13.23 14.83 -27.68
C GLU A 39 -12.50 15.64 -26.61
N LYS A 40 -11.25 16.04 -26.89
CA LYS A 40 -10.46 16.88 -25.97
C LYS A 40 -11.15 18.21 -25.67
N GLU A 41 -11.66 18.88 -26.69
CA GLU A 41 -12.40 20.14 -26.54
C GLU A 41 -13.69 19.95 -25.73
N GLN A 42 -14.41 18.84 -25.90
CA GLN A 42 -15.58 18.52 -25.09
C GLN A 42 -15.23 18.30 -23.61
N GLU A 43 -14.15 17.57 -23.33
CA GLU A 43 -13.70 17.36 -21.95
C GLU A 43 -13.20 18.65 -21.31
N ALA A 44 -12.54 19.53 -22.07
CA ALA A 44 -12.13 20.85 -21.61
C ALA A 44 -13.34 21.74 -21.27
N GLN A 45 -14.37 21.78 -22.13
CA GLN A 45 -15.60 22.53 -21.86
C GLN A 45 -16.35 22.01 -20.63
N LYS A 46 -16.47 20.68 -20.48
CA LYS A 46 -17.05 20.09 -19.26
C LYS A 46 -16.27 20.47 -18.02
N LEU A 47 -14.93 20.45 -18.09
CA LEU A 47 -14.09 20.86 -16.97
C LEU A 47 -14.27 22.34 -16.64
N GLU A 48 -14.34 23.22 -17.63
CA GLU A 48 -14.58 24.65 -17.44
C GLU A 48 -15.94 24.92 -16.78
N GLU A 49 -17.00 24.23 -17.25
CA GLU A 49 -18.33 24.27 -16.64
C GLU A 49 -18.33 23.75 -15.19
N LEU A 50 -17.59 22.68 -14.92
CA LEU A 50 -17.45 22.13 -13.56
C LEU A 50 -16.68 23.07 -12.63
N ILE A 51 -15.61 23.71 -13.11
CA ILE A 51 -14.86 24.70 -12.33
C ILE A 51 -15.73 25.93 -12.09
N ALA A 52 -16.50 26.38 -13.09
CA ALA A 52 -17.39 27.54 -13.03
C ALA A 52 -16.68 28.83 -12.51
N GLY A 53 -15.40 29.00 -12.86
CA GLY A 53 -14.56 30.11 -12.40
C GLY A 53 -14.19 30.08 -10.91
N ARG A 54 -14.45 28.98 -10.19
CA ARG A 54 -14.09 28.82 -8.78
C ARG A 54 -12.59 28.60 -8.62
N ASP A 55 -12.04 29.13 -7.52
CA ASP A 55 -10.68 28.83 -7.09
C ASP A 55 -10.64 27.45 -6.44
N LEU A 56 -10.13 26.45 -7.18
CA LEU A 56 -10.04 25.07 -6.69
C LEU A 56 -9.15 24.91 -5.45
N VAL A 57 -8.18 25.81 -5.23
CA VAL A 57 -7.35 25.79 -4.02
C VAL A 57 -8.22 26.14 -2.80
N GLN A 58 -9.03 27.19 -2.90
CA GLN A 58 -9.94 27.58 -1.83
C GLN A 58 -11.04 26.53 -1.59
N VAL A 59 -11.58 25.93 -2.65
CA VAL A 59 -12.55 24.84 -2.52
C VAL A 59 -11.94 23.68 -1.73
N ALA A 60 -10.73 23.22 -2.11
CA ALA A 60 -10.04 22.12 -1.43
C ALA A 60 -9.77 22.40 0.06
N LEU A 61 -9.35 23.62 0.39
CA LEU A 61 -9.00 24.01 1.76
C LEU A 61 -10.23 24.15 2.67
N ASN A 62 -11.38 24.50 2.11
CA ASN A 62 -12.64 24.62 2.87
C ASN A 62 -13.32 23.27 3.06
N ASP A 63 -13.50 22.51 1.98
CA ASP A 63 -14.06 21.16 1.99
C ASP A 63 -13.55 20.37 0.77
N PRO A 64 -12.59 19.42 0.95
CA PRO A 64 -12.02 18.70 -0.16
C PRO A 64 -12.95 17.63 -0.74
N SER A 65 -14.09 17.33 -0.11
CA SER A 65 -14.97 16.20 -0.48
C SER A 65 -15.42 16.27 -1.94
N GLU A 66 -15.86 17.45 -2.41
CA GLU A 66 -16.28 17.66 -3.80
C GLU A 66 -15.16 17.32 -4.80
N ILE A 67 -13.93 17.74 -4.50
CA ILE A 67 -12.78 17.50 -5.38
C ILE A 67 -12.33 16.03 -5.28
N ILE A 68 -12.43 15.42 -4.11
CA ILE A 68 -12.10 14.00 -3.91
C ILE A 68 -13.06 13.11 -4.73
N GLU A 69 -14.34 13.45 -4.77
CA GLU A 69 -15.37 12.69 -5.51
C GLU A 69 -15.31 12.93 -7.03
N SER A 70 -14.86 14.11 -7.47
CA SER A 70 -14.75 14.46 -8.90
C SER A 70 -13.33 14.28 -9.43
N THR A 71 -13.11 13.22 -10.23
CA THR A 71 -11.82 12.97 -10.90
C THR A 71 -11.36 14.16 -11.75
N ALA A 72 -12.27 14.84 -12.44
CA ALA A 72 -11.94 15.98 -13.30
C ALA A 72 -11.40 17.17 -12.48
N LEU A 73 -12.07 17.53 -11.38
CA LEU A 73 -11.62 18.61 -10.49
C LEU A 73 -10.31 18.24 -9.79
N LYS A 74 -10.17 16.98 -9.36
CA LYS A 74 -8.95 16.46 -8.76
C LYS A 74 -7.77 16.57 -9.72
N TYR A 75 -7.94 16.13 -10.95
CA TYR A 75 -6.90 16.16 -11.97
C TYR A 75 -6.51 17.60 -12.30
N ALA A 76 -7.49 18.49 -12.44
CA ALA A 76 -7.23 19.91 -12.64
C ALA A 76 -6.41 20.53 -11.49
N LEU A 77 -6.77 20.27 -10.23
CA LEU A 77 -6.05 20.78 -9.06
C LEU A 77 -4.60 20.23 -8.98
N LEU A 78 -4.39 18.99 -9.38
CA LEU A 78 -3.06 18.36 -9.42
C LEU A 78 -2.23 18.79 -10.65
N GLY A 79 -2.85 19.42 -11.65
CA GLY A 79 -2.22 19.80 -12.92
C GLY A 79 -2.09 18.65 -13.93
N ARG A 80 -2.96 17.64 -13.81
CA ARG A 80 -3.06 16.49 -14.73
C ARG A 80 -4.02 16.81 -15.87
N THR A 81 -3.88 16.12 -16.99
CA THR A 81 -4.86 16.16 -18.09
C THR A 81 -6.08 15.32 -17.75
N THR A 82 -7.27 15.77 -18.15
CA THR A 82 -8.50 14.97 -18.07
C THR A 82 -8.58 13.92 -19.19
N TYR A 83 -7.73 14.03 -20.22
CA TYR A 83 -7.68 13.07 -21.32
C TYR A 83 -6.68 11.96 -21.04
N LYS A 84 -7.17 10.81 -20.56
CA LYS A 84 -6.36 9.67 -20.11
C LYS A 84 -5.29 9.22 -21.13
N SER A 85 -5.62 9.17 -22.42
CA SER A 85 -4.67 8.70 -23.43
C SER A 85 -3.46 9.62 -23.57
N ASP A 86 -3.61 10.93 -23.34
CA ASP A 86 -2.47 11.86 -23.40
C ASP A 86 -1.54 11.66 -22.21
N GLU A 87 -2.11 11.43 -21.03
CA GLU A 87 -1.36 11.12 -19.82
C GLU A 87 -0.60 9.80 -19.95
N ASP A 88 -1.27 8.74 -20.42
CA ASP A 88 -0.67 7.41 -20.61
C ASP A 88 0.49 7.48 -21.63
N ASN A 89 0.31 8.19 -22.75
CA ASN A 89 1.36 8.40 -23.74
C ASN A 89 2.56 9.20 -23.19
N MET A 90 2.29 10.24 -22.39
CA MET A 90 3.32 11.03 -21.72
C MET A 90 4.10 10.17 -20.72
N VAL A 91 3.42 9.36 -19.92
CA VAL A 91 4.02 8.44 -18.94
C VAL A 91 4.87 7.38 -19.64
N GLU A 92 4.35 6.74 -20.70
CA GLU A 92 5.10 5.74 -21.46
C GLU A 92 6.39 6.32 -22.03
N ARG A 93 6.32 7.54 -22.60
CA ARG A 93 7.48 8.23 -23.14
C ARG A 93 8.50 8.59 -22.05
N ILE A 94 8.08 9.22 -20.96
CA ILE A 94 8.99 9.66 -19.88
C ILE A 94 9.65 8.45 -19.20
N THR A 95 8.93 7.35 -19.06
CA THR A 95 9.42 6.13 -18.40
C THR A 95 10.16 5.19 -19.35
N ASN A 96 10.34 5.55 -20.63
CA ASN A 96 10.89 4.67 -21.68
C ASN A 96 10.18 3.31 -21.77
N GLY A 97 8.86 3.30 -21.60
CA GLY A 97 8.03 2.10 -21.70
C GLY A 97 7.97 1.22 -20.46
N VAL A 98 8.66 1.59 -19.36
CA VAL A 98 8.61 0.83 -18.09
C VAL A 98 7.19 0.85 -17.51
N ALA A 99 6.50 2.00 -17.56
CA ALA A 99 5.10 2.09 -17.22
C ALA A 99 4.28 2.62 -18.40
N ARG A 100 3.15 1.98 -18.70
CA ARG A 100 2.24 2.36 -19.80
C ARG A 100 1.07 3.24 -19.37
N SER A 101 0.97 3.53 -18.08
CA SER A 101 -0.09 4.37 -17.52
C SER A 101 0.35 5.03 -16.24
N SER A 102 -0.30 6.14 -15.90
CA SER A 102 -0.06 6.83 -14.61
C SER A 102 -0.36 5.95 -13.41
N GLN A 103 -1.40 5.11 -13.52
CA GLN A 103 -1.78 4.16 -12.47
C GLN A 103 -0.67 3.14 -12.22
N LEU A 104 -0.10 2.55 -13.28
CA LEU A 104 0.99 1.59 -13.15
C LEU A 104 2.24 2.27 -12.59
N LEU A 105 2.60 3.45 -13.10
CA LEU A 105 3.73 4.23 -12.60
C LEU A 105 3.61 4.51 -11.09
N VAL A 106 2.47 5.03 -10.64
CA VAL A 106 2.23 5.34 -9.23
C VAL A 106 2.25 4.08 -8.38
N SER A 107 1.61 2.99 -8.82
CA SER A 107 1.56 1.74 -8.06
C SER A 107 2.94 1.12 -7.88
N CYS A 108 3.75 1.06 -8.95
CA CYS A 108 5.11 0.53 -8.90
C CYS A 108 6.00 1.38 -7.99
N MET A 109 5.95 2.72 -8.09
CA MET A 109 6.75 3.58 -7.21
C MET A 109 6.27 3.57 -5.75
N ALA A 110 4.97 3.45 -5.50
CA ALA A 110 4.41 3.28 -4.17
C ALA A 110 4.88 1.95 -3.54
N ASN A 111 5.02 0.90 -4.34
CA ASN A 111 5.40 -0.44 -3.93
C ASN A 111 6.83 -0.81 -4.31
N PHE A 112 7.70 0.19 -4.50
CA PHE A 112 9.10 0.00 -4.88
C PHE A 112 9.85 -0.95 -3.95
N ASP A 113 9.45 -0.95 -2.68
CA ASP A 113 9.96 -1.84 -1.64
C ASP A 113 9.75 -3.34 -1.94
N LYS A 114 8.71 -3.68 -2.71
CA LYS A 114 8.37 -5.06 -3.09
C LYS A 114 8.82 -5.39 -4.52
N SER A 115 8.75 -4.44 -5.42
CA SER A 115 9.06 -4.67 -6.83
C SER A 115 9.83 -3.47 -7.36
N PRO A 116 11.18 -3.54 -7.31
CA PRO A 116 12.00 -2.44 -7.81
C PRO A 116 12.00 -2.46 -9.34
N ASP A 117 11.31 -1.48 -9.93
CA ASP A 117 11.33 -1.23 -11.37
C ASP A 117 12.42 -0.22 -11.74
N ALA A 118 13.00 -0.37 -12.94
CA ALA A 118 14.12 0.43 -13.43
C ALA A 118 13.71 1.85 -13.90
N PHE A 119 13.01 2.62 -13.05
CA PHE A 119 12.52 3.96 -13.40
C PHE A 119 13.64 5.01 -13.45
N CYS A 120 13.74 5.71 -14.58
CA CYS A 120 14.64 6.83 -14.77
C CYS A 120 14.33 7.99 -13.80
N LEU A 121 15.28 8.90 -13.61
CA LEU A 121 15.12 10.06 -12.72
C LEU A 121 13.87 10.90 -13.03
N ASP A 122 13.57 11.10 -14.31
CA ASP A 122 12.42 11.92 -14.73
C ASP A 122 11.09 11.25 -14.39
N ALA A 123 11.00 9.92 -14.37
CA ALA A 123 9.81 9.23 -13.88
C ALA A 123 9.57 9.53 -12.39
N TRP A 124 10.62 9.55 -11.57
CA TRP A 124 10.50 9.89 -10.14
C TRP A 124 10.05 11.34 -9.95
N LYS A 125 10.60 12.29 -10.73
CA LYS A 125 10.16 13.69 -10.72
C LYS A 125 8.70 13.83 -11.15
N LEU A 126 8.27 13.09 -12.16
CA LEU A 126 6.89 13.10 -12.64
C LEU A 126 5.90 12.70 -11.54
N VAL A 127 6.19 11.61 -10.81
CA VAL A 127 5.39 11.20 -9.65
C VAL A 127 5.46 12.22 -8.52
N TYR A 128 6.63 12.80 -8.25
CA TYR A 128 6.76 13.86 -7.26
C TYR A 128 5.82 15.05 -7.56
N CYS A 129 5.66 15.35 -8.85
CA CYS A 129 4.81 16.42 -9.36
C CYS A 129 3.36 16.01 -9.59
N ASP A 130 2.86 14.96 -8.93
CA ASP A 130 1.46 14.51 -9.04
C ASP A 130 1.06 14.05 -10.46
N VAL A 131 2.03 13.56 -11.25
CA VAL A 131 1.86 13.19 -12.67
C VAL A 131 1.39 14.37 -13.53
N TYR A 132 1.91 15.56 -13.22
CA TYR A 132 1.61 16.80 -13.96
C TYR A 132 1.75 16.60 -15.47
N TYR A 133 0.77 17.09 -16.23
CA TYR A 133 0.78 16.98 -17.69
C TYR A 133 1.69 18.03 -18.33
N VAL A 134 2.87 17.61 -18.79
CA VAL A 134 3.91 18.53 -19.32
C VAL A 134 3.74 18.86 -20.82
N ASP A 135 3.09 17.98 -21.59
CA ASP A 135 3.02 18.12 -23.05
C ASP A 135 2.04 19.21 -23.52
N GLY A 136 1.19 19.71 -22.63
CA GLY A 136 0.27 20.81 -22.88
C GLY A 136 0.82 22.21 -22.52
N GLY A 137 2.00 22.29 -21.93
CA GLY A 137 2.57 23.53 -21.38
C GLY A 137 3.90 23.93 -22.01
N SER A 138 4.36 25.14 -21.69
CA SER A 138 5.71 25.61 -22.06
C SER A 138 6.79 25.24 -21.04
N ALA A 139 6.38 24.79 -19.85
CA ALA A 139 7.28 24.45 -18.76
C ALA A 139 7.80 23.01 -18.92
N THR A 140 9.09 22.84 -18.68
CA THR A 140 9.74 21.53 -18.61
C THR A 140 9.40 20.82 -17.29
N LEU A 141 9.51 19.49 -17.27
CA LEU A 141 9.33 18.71 -16.05
C LEU A 141 10.28 19.15 -14.92
N GLN A 142 11.49 19.58 -15.26
CA GLN A 142 12.46 20.07 -14.28
C GLN A 142 11.99 21.38 -13.62
N GLU A 143 11.48 22.34 -14.39
CA GLU A 143 10.96 23.60 -13.86
C GLU A 143 9.73 23.37 -12.96
N ILE A 144 8.85 22.44 -13.36
CA ILE A 144 7.69 22.05 -12.56
C ILE A 144 8.15 21.41 -11.25
N TYR A 145 9.13 20.52 -11.30
CA TYR A 145 9.69 19.88 -10.10
C TYR A 145 10.28 20.89 -9.12
N GLU A 146 11.06 21.85 -9.60
CA GLU A 146 11.66 22.90 -8.77
C GLU A 146 10.61 23.84 -8.17
N GLU A 147 9.55 24.17 -8.92
CA GLU A 147 8.41 24.93 -8.40
C GLU A 147 7.68 24.14 -7.31
N ARG A 148 7.36 22.85 -7.55
CA ARG A 148 6.70 21.99 -6.56
C ARG A 148 7.51 21.89 -5.27
N LEU A 149 8.82 21.69 -5.38
CA LEU A 149 9.72 21.62 -4.23
C LEU A 149 9.66 22.92 -3.40
N ARG A 150 9.69 24.08 -4.07
CA ARG A 150 9.59 25.39 -3.42
C ARG A 150 8.22 25.60 -2.76
N GLU A 151 7.14 25.21 -3.43
CA GLU A 151 5.77 25.30 -2.90
C GLU A 151 5.62 24.47 -1.62
N ASP A 152 6.22 23.28 -1.58
CA ASP A 152 6.20 22.40 -0.41
C ASP A 152 7.08 22.94 0.73
N GLU A 153 8.25 23.51 0.44
CA GLU A 153 9.10 24.17 1.46
C GLU A 153 8.41 25.38 2.09
N LEU A 154 7.70 26.17 1.29
CA LEU A 154 6.96 27.34 1.74
C LEU A 154 5.58 27.00 2.31
N GLN A 155 5.14 25.74 2.23
CA GLN A 155 3.82 25.29 2.66
C GLN A 155 2.69 26.15 2.06
N THR A 156 2.76 26.40 0.75
CA THR A 156 1.80 27.29 0.08
C THR A 156 0.37 26.73 0.15
N PRO A 157 -0.67 27.58 0.06
CA PRO A 157 -2.06 27.12 -0.01
C PRO A 157 -2.29 26.09 -1.12
N ALA A 158 -1.62 26.24 -2.26
CA ALA A 158 -1.71 25.30 -3.38
C ALA A 158 -1.10 23.93 -3.03
N ALA A 159 0.05 23.90 -2.33
CA ALA A 159 0.65 22.65 -1.85
C ALA A 159 -0.25 21.92 -0.85
N GLN A 160 -0.81 22.66 0.11
CA GLN A 160 -1.75 22.13 1.10
C GLN A 160 -3.03 21.60 0.45
N ALA A 161 -3.60 22.33 -0.51
CA ALA A 161 -4.78 21.90 -1.25
C ALA A 161 -4.54 20.59 -2.03
N ARG A 162 -3.40 20.48 -2.74
CA ARG A 162 -3.04 19.23 -3.43
C ARG A 162 -2.88 18.08 -2.45
N GLU A 163 -2.23 18.32 -1.31
CA GLU A 163 -2.06 17.29 -0.28
C GLU A 163 -3.40 16.74 0.20
N LEU A 164 -4.41 17.59 0.43
CA LEU A 164 -5.74 17.15 0.86
C LEU A 164 -6.41 16.18 -0.10
N VAL A 165 -6.22 16.35 -1.42
CA VAL A 165 -6.95 15.59 -2.45
C VAL A 165 -6.18 14.39 -3.02
N ARG A 166 -4.89 14.22 -2.67
CA ARG A 166 -4.08 13.05 -3.07
C ARG A 166 -4.66 11.77 -2.48
N TYR A 167 -4.77 10.73 -3.31
CA TYR A 167 -5.09 9.38 -2.85
C TYR A 167 -3.86 8.70 -2.24
N ASN A 168 -4.08 7.67 -1.43
CA ASN A 168 -3.05 7.08 -0.57
C ASN A 168 -1.82 6.54 -1.33
N GLU A 169 -2.02 5.87 -2.47
CA GLU A 169 -0.87 5.36 -3.24
C GLU A 169 -0.05 6.49 -3.84
N LEU A 170 -0.68 7.57 -4.33
CA LEU A 170 0.06 8.73 -4.83
C LEU A 170 0.85 9.42 -3.73
N ARG A 171 0.29 9.58 -2.53
CA ARG A 171 1.03 10.07 -1.36
C ARG A 171 2.28 9.21 -1.08
N LYS A 172 2.11 7.88 -1.06
CA LYS A 172 3.20 6.92 -0.84
C LYS A 172 4.27 7.01 -1.92
N ALA A 173 3.88 7.03 -3.19
CA ALA A 173 4.80 7.14 -4.33
C ALA A 173 5.57 8.47 -4.30
N ARG A 174 4.89 9.58 -4.00
CA ARG A 174 5.49 10.91 -3.88
C ARG A 174 6.52 10.98 -2.75
N ARG A 175 6.21 10.40 -1.59
CA ARG A 175 7.14 10.25 -0.47
C ARG A 175 8.38 9.45 -0.88
N ASN A 176 8.19 8.31 -1.54
CA ASN A 176 9.29 7.47 -2.01
C ASN A 176 10.17 8.24 -3.02
N ALA A 177 9.57 9.01 -3.93
CA ALA A 177 10.28 9.88 -4.86
C ALA A 177 11.12 10.95 -4.15
N LYS A 178 10.61 11.53 -3.04
CA LYS A 178 11.34 12.51 -2.23
C LYS A 178 12.67 11.96 -1.69
N TRP A 179 12.73 10.67 -1.37
CA TRP A 179 13.97 10.00 -0.95
C TRP A 179 14.90 9.68 -2.13
N MET A 180 14.33 9.18 -3.23
CA MET A 180 15.10 8.68 -4.38
C MET A 180 15.72 9.80 -5.23
N ILE A 181 14.96 10.85 -5.57
CA ILE A 181 15.38 11.93 -6.47
C ILE A 181 16.73 12.55 -6.10
N PRO A 182 16.99 12.98 -4.84
CA PRO A 182 18.27 13.60 -4.50
C PRO A 182 19.45 12.62 -4.48
N ALA A 183 19.21 11.31 -4.41
CA ALA A 183 20.26 10.30 -4.31
C ALA A 183 20.62 9.64 -5.64
N ILE A 184 19.67 9.52 -6.57
CA ILE A 184 19.93 8.96 -7.91
C ILE A 184 21.12 9.64 -8.61
N PRO A 185 21.22 10.98 -8.67
CA PRO A 185 22.38 11.64 -9.29
C PRO A 185 23.70 11.46 -8.54
N ARG A 186 23.64 11.14 -7.23
CA ARG A 186 24.84 10.97 -6.37
C ARG A 186 25.47 9.58 -6.51
N PHE A 187 24.70 8.60 -6.99
CA PHE A 187 25.19 7.27 -7.30
C PHE A 187 25.69 7.26 -8.75
N SER A 188 26.95 7.66 -8.92
CA SER A 188 27.64 7.72 -10.21
C SER A 188 28.04 6.33 -10.75
N ASP A 189 28.58 6.32 -11.97
CA ASP A 189 29.18 5.15 -12.65
C ASP A 189 30.17 4.35 -11.77
N GLU A 190 30.79 4.96 -10.76
CA GLU A 190 31.71 4.30 -9.83
C GLU A 190 30.99 3.35 -8.86
N ALA A 191 29.80 3.75 -8.38
CA ALA A 191 28.96 2.89 -7.56
C ALA A 191 28.37 1.73 -8.39
N GLN A 192 28.02 1.99 -9.66
CA GLN A 192 27.60 0.97 -10.62
C GLN A 192 28.75 -0.02 -10.91
N ALA A 193 29.98 0.46 -11.13
CA ALA A 193 31.15 -0.39 -11.35
C ALA A 193 31.45 -1.29 -10.14
N GLN A 194 31.25 -0.78 -8.92
CA GLN A 194 31.40 -1.56 -7.70
C GLN A 194 30.33 -2.66 -7.58
N VAL A 195 29.08 -2.35 -7.93
CA VAL A 195 27.97 -3.32 -7.97
C VAL A 195 28.24 -4.42 -9.00
N ASP A 196 28.70 -4.05 -10.19
CA ASP A 196 29.06 -5.02 -11.24
C ASP A 196 30.22 -5.91 -10.80
N GLN A 197 31.17 -5.37 -10.04
CA GLN A 197 32.32 -6.12 -9.51
C GLN A 197 31.93 -7.07 -8.36
N GLU A 198 31.13 -6.64 -7.40
CA GLU A 198 30.60 -7.48 -6.30
C GLU A 198 29.74 -8.63 -6.85
N ASN A 199 28.90 -8.34 -7.86
CA ASN A 199 28.12 -9.35 -8.55
C ASN A 199 29.00 -10.39 -9.24
N ARG A 200 30.00 -9.94 -10.02
CA ARG A 200 30.96 -10.82 -10.71
C ARG A 200 31.59 -11.79 -9.72
N GLN A 201 32.03 -11.29 -8.56
CA GLN A 201 32.60 -12.12 -7.50
C GLN A 201 31.59 -13.13 -6.91
N SER A 202 30.32 -12.75 -6.75
CA SER A 202 29.28 -13.65 -6.21
C SER A 202 28.85 -14.75 -7.19
N VAL A 203 28.88 -14.48 -8.50
CA VAL A 203 28.46 -15.43 -9.53
C VAL A 203 29.64 -16.25 -10.07
N GLU A 204 30.88 -15.86 -9.79
CA GLU A 204 32.10 -16.56 -10.22
C GLU A 204 32.11 -18.05 -9.85
N PRO A 205 31.71 -18.47 -8.63
CA PRO A 205 31.60 -19.88 -8.28
C PRO A 205 30.55 -20.63 -9.11
N PHE A 206 29.50 -19.95 -9.58
CA PHE A 206 28.45 -20.56 -10.42
C PHE A 206 28.88 -20.63 -11.90
N LEU A 207 29.61 -19.62 -12.38
CA LEU A 207 30.15 -19.56 -13.74
C LEU A 207 31.16 -20.68 -14.00
N SER A 208 31.93 -21.12 -13.00
CA SER A 208 32.84 -22.26 -13.15
C SER A 208 32.13 -23.57 -13.51
N PHE A 209 30.84 -23.71 -13.17
CA PHE A 209 30.02 -24.87 -13.51
C PHE A 209 29.18 -24.68 -14.79
N CYS A 210 28.96 -23.43 -15.22
CA CYS A 210 28.18 -23.12 -16.41
C CYS A 210 29.03 -23.35 -17.67
N LYS A 211 28.69 -24.33 -18.51
CA LYS A 211 29.42 -24.64 -19.76
C LYS A 211 28.88 -23.89 -20.99
N ASP A 212 27.72 -23.24 -20.85
CA ASP A 212 27.07 -22.50 -21.92
C ASP A 212 27.59 -21.05 -21.92
N GLU A 213 28.30 -20.70 -22.99
CA GLU A 213 28.96 -19.40 -23.16
C GLU A 213 27.96 -18.25 -23.28
N ARG A 214 26.76 -18.51 -23.83
CA ARG A 214 25.67 -17.54 -23.97
C ARG A 214 24.99 -17.29 -22.63
N MET A 215 24.82 -18.34 -21.83
CA MET A 215 24.31 -18.23 -20.47
C MET A 215 25.31 -17.50 -19.55
N ARG A 216 26.62 -17.74 -19.73
CA ARG A 216 27.67 -16.98 -19.05
C ARG A 216 27.64 -15.49 -19.39
N GLU A 217 27.52 -15.14 -20.68
CA GLU A 217 27.40 -13.74 -21.12
C GLU A 217 26.17 -13.05 -20.50
N MET A 218 25.04 -13.75 -20.41
CA MET A 218 23.82 -13.21 -19.81
C MET A 218 23.94 -13.02 -18.29
N ILE A 219 24.65 -13.90 -17.58
CA ILE A 219 24.93 -13.79 -16.13
C ILE A 219 25.96 -12.68 -15.84
N LEU A 220 26.89 -12.44 -16.76
CA LEU A 220 27.96 -11.45 -16.66
C LEU A 220 27.58 -10.05 -17.19
N ALA A 221 26.39 -9.92 -17.80
CA ALA A 221 25.87 -8.63 -18.24
C ALA A 221 25.86 -7.64 -17.05
N PRO A 222 26.19 -6.35 -17.28
CA PRO A 222 26.09 -5.33 -16.26
C PRO A 222 24.74 -5.43 -15.55
N GLN A 223 24.76 -5.33 -14.22
CA GLN A 223 23.51 -5.38 -13.47
C GLN A 223 22.61 -4.25 -13.97
N GLY A 224 21.35 -4.58 -14.23
CA GLY A 224 20.37 -3.60 -14.67
C GLY A 224 20.27 -2.46 -13.67
N TYR A 225 19.88 -1.30 -14.17
CA TYR A 225 19.68 -0.07 -13.40
C TYR A 225 18.75 -0.27 -12.17
N ASP A 226 17.89 -1.30 -12.19
CA ASP A 226 17.05 -1.74 -11.06
C ASP A 226 17.85 -2.09 -9.78
N LYS A 227 19.02 -2.73 -9.91
CA LYS A 227 19.83 -3.10 -8.73
C LYS A 227 20.51 -1.90 -8.11
N THR A 228 20.91 -0.94 -8.93
CA THR A 228 21.42 0.35 -8.45
C THR A 228 20.34 1.13 -7.72
N LEU A 229 19.12 1.18 -8.27
CA LEU A 229 17.98 1.78 -7.57
C LEU A 229 17.66 1.05 -6.27
N THR A 230 17.75 -0.27 -6.21
CA THR A 230 17.55 -1.05 -4.98
C THR A 230 18.60 -0.71 -3.91
N ARG A 231 19.86 -0.49 -4.30
CA ARG A 231 20.92 -0.06 -3.38
C ARG A 231 20.71 1.37 -2.89
N ILE A 232 20.35 2.29 -3.80
CA ILE A 232 19.99 3.67 -3.43
C ILE A 232 18.84 3.63 -2.43
N TRP A 233 17.79 2.86 -2.72
CA TRP A 233 16.63 2.69 -1.83
C TRP A 233 17.05 2.22 -0.44
N LYS A 234 17.88 1.17 -0.34
CA LYS A 234 18.45 0.71 0.95
C LYS A 234 19.23 1.82 1.68
N TRP A 235 19.78 2.81 0.99
CA TRP A 235 20.52 3.90 1.61
C TRP A 235 19.65 5.09 2.01
N VAL A 236 18.61 5.42 1.23
CA VAL A 236 17.80 6.64 1.43
C VAL A 236 16.48 6.40 2.15
N SER A 237 15.94 5.18 2.08
CA SER A 237 14.66 4.89 2.71
C SER A 237 14.85 4.79 4.23
N PRO A 238 13.83 5.14 5.03
CA PRO A 238 13.88 4.98 6.48
C PRO A 238 14.19 3.53 6.86
N ALA A 239 14.82 3.34 8.01
CA ALA A 239 14.97 2.00 8.55
C ALA A 239 13.57 1.40 8.85
N PRO A 240 13.37 0.08 8.67
CA PRO A 240 12.13 -0.57 9.08
C PRO A 240 11.84 -0.38 10.58
N PRO A 241 10.60 -0.56 11.05
CA PRO A 241 10.30 -0.60 12.48
C PRO A 241 11.23 -1.55 13.25
N ALA A 242 11.56 -1.21 14.50
CA ALA A 242 12.56 -1.93 15.30
C ALA A 242 12.26 -3.43 15.46
N TRP A 243 10.98 -3.79 15.57
CA TRP A 243 10.57 -5.20 15.65
C TRP A 243 10.88 -5.97 14.35
N ILE A 244 10.70 -5.35 13.19
CA ILE A 244 11.05 -5.95 11.88
C ILE A 244 12.54 -6.13 11.79
N GLN A 245 13.33 -5.10 12.15
CA GLN A 245 14.79 -5.20 12.16
C GLN A 245 15.26 -6.37 13.03
N LYS A 246 14.74 -6.49 14.26
CA LYS A 246 15.06 -7.60 15.16
C LYS A 246 14.74 -8.96 14.55
N VAL A 247 13.54 -9.10 13.97
CA VAL A 247 13.09 -10.34 13.32
C VAL A 247 14.02 -10.71 12.16
N LEU A 248 14.37 -9.76 11.30
CA LEU A 248 15.22 -9.99 10.13
C LEU A 248 16.67 -10.30 10.52
N GLU A 249 17.24 -9.54 11.47
CA GLU A 249 18.62 -9.73 11.94
C GLU A 249 18.80 -11.07 12.66
N ALA A 250 17.86 -11.42 13.54
CA ALA A 250 17.89 -12.67 14.29
C ALA A 250 17.41 -13.88 13.47
N LYS A 251 16.82 -13.65 12.29
CA LYS A 251 16.05 -14.65 11.52
C LYS A 251 15.04 -15.38 12.38
N GLU A 252 14.37 -14.61 13.23
CA GLU A 252 13.50 -15.12 14.28
C GLU A 252 12.06 -15.26 13.76
N GLN A 253 11.42 -16.39 14.02
CA GLN A 253 10.00 -16.56 13.72
C GLN A 253 9.17 -15.58 14.57
N PHE A 254 8.15 -14.98 13.97
CA PHE A 254 7.26 -14.04 14.67
C PHE A 254 5.79 -14.35 14.43
N GLY A 255 4.94 -13.95 15.37
CA GLY A 255 3.49 -14.11 15.28
C GLY A 255 2.86 -14.47 16.62
N PHE A 256 1.78 -15.24 16.57
CA PHE A 256 0.95 -15.57 17.72
C PHE A 256 0.67 -17.07 17.82
N VAL A 257 0.20 -17.47 19.00
CA VAL A 257 -0.51 -18.72 19.20
C VAL A 257 -1.98 -18.49 18.89
N TYR A 258 -2.57 -19.40 18.12
CA TYR A 258 -3.95 -19.33 17.65
C TYR A 258 -4.78 -20.48 18.18
N TYR A 259 -6.04 -20.19 18.47
CA TYR A 259 -7.05 -21.16 18.87
C TYR A 259 -8.29 -21.04 17.99
N LYS A 260 -8.99 -22.16 17.84
CA LYS A 260 -10.36 -22.20 17.32
C LYS A 260 -11.30 -21.95 18.50
N SER A 261 -12.36 -21.16 18.31
CA SER A 261 -13.46 -21.19 19.27
C SER A 261 -14.11 -22.59 19.28
N ARG A 262 -14.82 -22.94 20.35
CA ARG A 262 -15.55 -24.21 20.49
C ARG A 262 -16.50 -24.43 19.32
N GLU A 263 -17.19 -23.38 18.90
CA GLU A 263 -18.11 -23.43 17.76
C GLU A 263 -17.36 -23.69 16.44
N VAL A 264 -16.19 -23.07 16.24
CA VAL A 264 -15.33 -23.34 15.08
C VAL A 264 -14.79 -24.77 15.11
N GLU A 265 -14.38 -25.28 16.26
CA GLU A 265 -13.93 -26.66 16.41
C GLU A 265 -15.03 -27.65 16.04
N GLN A 266 -16.25 -27.43 16.54
CA GLN A 266 -17.40 -28.30 16.28
C GLN A 266 -17.77 -28.31 14.80
N LYS A 267 -17.78 -27.14 14.16
CA LYS A 267 -18.21 -27.02 12.76
C LYS A 267 -17.10 -27.40 11.77
N HIS A 268 -15.88 -26.96 12.04
CA HIS A 268 -14.76 -26.98 11.09
C HIS A 268 -13.51 -27.71 11.59
N GLY A 269 -13.54 -28.40 12.74
CA GLY A 269 -12.35 -29.06 13.29
C GLY A 269 -11.71 -30.07 12.33
N HIS A 270 -12.53 -30.80 11.56
CA HIS A 270 -12.07 -31.84 10.62
C HIS A 270 -11.58 -31.28 9.27
N ASP A 271 -12.03 -30.09 8.85
CA ASP A 271 -11.68 -29.43 7.59
C ASP A 271 -10.95 -28.09 7.80
N TRP A 272 -10.45 -27.84 9.02
CA TRP A 272 -9.92 -26.54 9.45
C TRP A 272 -8.89 -25.95 8.49
N ARG A 273 -7.98 -26.79 7.97
CA ARG A 273 -6.94 -26.35 7.02
C ARG A 273 -7.54 -25.73 5.74
N SER A 274 -8.64 -26.28 5.26
CA SER A 274 -9.36 -25.75 4.09
C SER A 274 -10.10 -24.47 4.44
N ALA A 275 -10.82 -24.46 5.58
CA ALA A 275 -11.54 -23.30 6.08
C ALA A 275 -10.61 -22.09 6.30
N TRP A 276 -9.48 -22.32 6.97
CA TRP A 276 -8.46 -21.30 7.24
C TRP A 276 -7.76 -20.82 5.97
N GLY A 277 -7.44 -21.74 5.05
CA GLY A 277 -6.87 -21.39 3.74
C GLY A 277 -7.77 -20.46 2.94
N GLY A 278 -9.09 -20.69 2.95
CA GLY A 278 -10.07 -19.79 2.33
C GLY A 278 -10.08 -18.40 2.97
N ILE A 279 -10.11 -18.31 4.30
CA ILE A 279 -10.09 -17.03 5.04
C ILE A 279 -8.84 -16.20 4.67
N ASN A 280 -7.67 -16.84 4.64
CA ASN A 280 -6.42 -16.14 4.33
C ASN A 280 -6.33 -15.72 2.86
N GLN A 281 -6.90 -16.48 1.92
CA GLN A 281 -6.96 -16.09 0.50
C GLN A 281 -7.87 -14.88 0.25
N HIS A 282 -8.94 -14.72 1.03
CA HIS A 282 -9.85 -13.57 0.92
C HIS A 282 -9.36 -12.33 1.69
N SER A 283 -8.23 -12.42 2.41
CA SER A 283 -7.62 -11.25 3.05
C SER A 283 -6.99 -10.35 1.98
N LEU A 284 -7.74 -9.34 1.55
CA LEU A 284 -7.43 -8.46 0.42
C LEU A 284 -6.05 -7.78 0.51
N GLU A 285 -5.35 -7.72 -0.64
CA GLU A 285 -4.01 -7.12 -0.83
C GLU A 285 -3.93 -5.62 -0.48
N ALA A 286 -5.07 -4.91 -0.48
CA ALA A 286 -5.16 -3.48 -0.20
C ALA A 286 -5.29 -3.12 1.30
N ARG A 287 -5.23 -4.09 2.21
CA ARG A 287 -5.42 -3.87 3.66
C ARG A 287 -4.09 -3.78 4.42
N VAL A 288 -4.13 -3.21 5.63
CA VAL A 288 -2.98 -2.95 6.51
C VAL A 288 -2.39 -4.25 7.08
N THR A 289 -1.83 -5.07 6.22
CA THR A 289 -1.06 -6.28 6.55
C THR A 289 0.43 -5.93 6.67
N PHE A 290 1.29 -6.87 7.05
CA PHE A 290 2.75 -6.64 7.03
C PHE A 290 3.23 -6.26 5.63
N ASN A 291 2.50 -6.65 4.57
CA ASN A 291 2.74 -6.22 3.19
C ASN A 291 2.64 -4.70 2.99
N SER A 292 1.99 -3.98 3.91
CA SER A 292 1.93 -2.51 3.86
C SER A 292 3.12 -1.84 4.56
N ILE A 293 3.90 -2.61 5.34
CA ILE A 293 5.00 -2.09 6.15
C ILE A 293 6.28 -2.05 5.32
N HIS A 294 6.99 -0.92 5.41
CA HIS A 294 8.28 -0.76 4.78
C HIS A 294 9.31 -1.69 5.41
N CYS A 295 9.95 -2.51 4.58
CA CYS A 295 10.95 -3.49 4.92
C CYS A 295 12.33 -3.18 4.30
N GLN A 296 12.49 -2.06 3.59
CA GLN A 296 13.78 -1.66 2.97
C GLN A 296 14.27 -2.63 1.88
N GLY A 297 13.32 -3.15 1.09
CA GLY A 297 13.55 -3.93 -0.12
C GLY A 297 12.88 -5.30 -0.13
N TYR A 298 12.82 -5.88 -1.33
CA TYR A 298 12.12 -7.14 -1.59
C TYR A 298 12.68 -8.30 -0.78
N ASP A 299 14.01 -8.39 -0.64
CA ASP A 299 14.68 -9.46 0.10
C ASP A 299 14.19 -9.52 1.55
N ASN A 300 14.12 -8.35 2.20
CA ASN A 300 13.67 -8.22 3.58
C ASN A 300 12.18 -8.51 3.69
N TRP A 301 11.37 -8.01 2.75
CA TRP A 301 9.94 -8.30 2.72
C TRP A 301 9.67 -9.81 2.57
N SER A 302 10.39 -10.48 1.65
CA SER A 302 10.27 -11.92 1.40
C SER A 302 10.75 -12.75 2.59
N GLU A 303 11.84 -12.32 3.24
CA GLU A 303 12.33 -12.97 4.46
C GLU A 303 11.33 -12.82 5.61
N LEU A 304 10.76 -11.61 5.81
CA LEU A 304 9.74 -11.39 6.82
C LEU A 304 8.52 -12.29 6.57
N GLN A 305 8.04 -12.35 5.33
CA GLN A 305 6.93 -13.25 4.96
C GLN A 305 7.23 -14.72 5.30
N ARG A 306 8.50 -15.16 5.14
CA ARG A 306 8.91 -16.54 5.48
C ARG A 306 8.97 -16.78 6.98
N LEU A 307 9.26 -15.76 7.78
CA LEU A 307 9.40 -15.85 9.24
C LEU A 307 8.06 -15.72 9.96
N GLU A 308 7.02 -15.19 9.31
CA GLU A 308 5.66 -15.16 9.84
C GLU A 308 5.20 -16.58 10.19
N THR A 309 4.75 -16.76 11.43
CA THR A 309 4.45 -18.07 12.00
C THR A 309 3.20 -18.03 12.85
N GLU A 310 2.26 -18.90 12.51
CA GLU A 310 1.09 -19.21 13.32
C GLU A 310 1.35 -20.51 14.11
N LYS A 311 1.20 -20.48 15.44
CA LYS A 311 1.28 -21.69 16.28
C LYS A 311 -0.11 -22.17 16.67
N TRP A 312 -0.43 -23.40 16.31
CA TRP A 312 -1.74 -24.02 16.56
C TRP A 312 -1.59 -25.22 17.51
N PRO A 313 -1.79 -25.04 18.83
CA PRO A 313 -1.69 -26.13 19.79
C PRO A 313 -2.93 -27.03 19.73
N THR A 314 -2.76 -28.29 20.12
CA THR A 314 -3.89 -29.22 20.30
C THR A 314 -4.62 -28.83 21.57
N PHE A 315 -5.82 -28.28 21.43
CA PHE A 315 -6.69 -27.89 22.53
C PHE A 315 -7.88 -28.84 22.61
N CYS A 316 -8.10 -29.43 23.80
CA CYS A 316 -9.28 -30.22 24.09
C CYS A 316 -10.16 -29.45 25.09
N PRO A 317 -11.29 -28.86 24.65
CA PRO A 317 -12.11 -28.02 25.51
C PRO A 317 -12.65 -28.78 26.72
N ASN A 318 -12.58 -28.14 27.89
CA ASN A 318 -13.26 -28.61 29.09
C ASN A 318 -14.67 -27.98 29.17
N GLU A 319 -15.68 -28.77 28.81
CA GLU A 319 -17.09 -28.34 28.81
C GLU A 319 -17.60 -27.87 30.19
N SER A 320 -16.92 -28.22 31.28
CA SER A 320 -17.26 -27.75 32.63
C SER A 320 -16.78 -26.34 32.96
N MET A 321 -15.94 -25.74 32.10
CA MET A 321 -15.40 -24.39 32.26
C MET A 321 -15.94 -23.43 31.19
N ALA A 322 -16.03 -22.15 31.55
CA ALA A 322 -16.23 -21.08 30.56
C ALA A 322 -15.07 -21.10 29.55
N GLU A 323 -15.39 -20.91 28.27
CA GLU A 323 -14.42 -21.04 27.18
C GLU A 323 -13.24 -20.09 27.33
N ASP A 324 -13.49 -18.84 27.73
CA ASP A 324 -12.45 -17.83 27.91
C ASP A 324 -11.42 -18.23 28.98
N ASP A 325 -11.89 -18.82 30.08
CA ASP A 325 -11.03 -19.26 31.18
C ASP A 325 -10.26 -20.53 30.83
N ASP A 326 -10.92 -21.44 30.11
CA ASP A 326 -10.35 -22.69 29.61
C ASP A 326 -9.20 -22.42 28.62
N LEU A 327 -9.42 -21.51 27.67
CA LEU A 327 -8.41 -21.08 26.71
C LEU A 327 -7.21 -20.39 27.38
N ARG A 328 -7.45 -19.46 28.33
CA ARG A 328 -6.37 -18.79 29.07
C ARG A 328 -5.55 -19.79 29.89
N LYS A 329 -6.22 -20.70 30.59
CA LYS A 329 -5.56 -21.75 31.37
C LYS A 329 -4.67 -22.60 30.47
N HIS A 330 -5.22 -23.10 29.38
CA HIS A 330 -4.47 -23.93 28.44
C HIS A 330 -3.31 -23.16 27.78
N PHE A 331 -3.49 -21.88 27.45
CA PHE A 331 -2.40 -21.07 26.90
C PHE A 331 -1.25 -20.88 27.91
N LYS A 332 -1.55 -20.66 29.19
CA LYS A 332 -0.54 -20.57 30.26
C LYS A 332 0.24 -21.89 30.38
N GLU A 333 -0.45 -23.02 30.42
CA GLU A 333 0.16 -24.37 30.44
C GLU A 333 1.02 -24.61 29.19
N TYR A 334 0.49 -24.32 28.00
CA TYR A 334 1.21 -24.47 26.73
C TYR A 334 2.49 -23.63 26.69
N ARG A 335 2.43 -22.37 27.13
CA ARG A 335 3.57 -21.46 27.21
C ARG A 335 4.66 -22.00 28.13
N GLU A 336 4.29 -22.53 29.29
CA GLU A 336 5.23 -23.08 30.27
C GLU A 336 5.88 -24.38 29.77
N GLU A 337 5.08 -25.32 29.25
CA GLU A 337 5.57 -26.60 28.73
C GLU A 337 6.49 -26.44 27.51
N ASN A 338 6.20 -25.44 26.66
CA ASN A 338 6.91 -25.22 25.41
C ASN A 338 7.89 -24.06 25.46
N ASP A 339 8.20 -23.48 26.63
CA ASP A 339 9.02 -22.26 26.73
C ASP A 339 10.39 -22.39 26.04
N HIS A 340 10.97 -23.59 26.08
CA HIS A 340 12.26 -23.93 25.49
C HIS A 340 12.22 -24.20 23.97
N ILE A 341 11.03 -24.38 23.38
CA ILE A 341 10.83 -24.71 21.95
C ILE A 341 10.12 -23.57 21.20
N LEU A 342 9.30 -22.80 21.92
CA LEU A 342 8.57 -21.69 21.33
C LEU A 342 9.57 -20.60 20.90
N PRO A 343 9.58 -20.18 19.62
CA PRO A 343 10.45 -19.11 19.17
C PRO A 343 10.19 -17.83 19.98
N ALA A 344 11.24 -17.09 20.33
CA ALA A 344 11.08 -15.93 21.21
C ALA A 344 10.34 -14.74 20.56
N GLY A 345 10.19 -14.74 19.24
CA GLY A 345 9.35 -13.81 18.49
C GLY A 345 7.87 -14.19 18.46
N ILE A 346 7.47 -15.37 18.95
CA ILE A 346 6.04 -15.66 19.21
C ILE A 346 5.64 -14.96 20.51
N LEU A 347 4.64 -14.08 20.43
CA LEU A 347 4.22 -13.29 21.58
C LEU A 347 3.59 -14.18 22.67
N ARG A 348 4.10 -14.03 23.88
CA ARG A 348 3.71 -14.81 25.07
C ARG A 348 2.65 -14.13 25.94
N ASN A 349 2.34 -12.87 25.66
CA ASN A 349 1.39 -12.04 26.42
C ASN A 349 0.00 -11.96 25.76
N THR A 350 -0.16 -12.54 24.57
CA THR A 350 -1.38 -12.45 23.77
C THR A 350 -1.52 -13.69 22.91
N PHE A 351 -2.75 -14.21 22.81
CA PHE A 351 -3.12 -15.25 21.86
C PHE A 351 -4.37 -14.86 21.08
N ILE A 352 -4.54 -15.46 19.91
CA ILE A 352 -5.62 -15.14 18.98
C ILE A 352 -6.64 -16.27 18.98
N VAL A 353 -7.93 -15.94 19.01
CA VAL A 353 -9.02 -16.90 18.89
C VAL A 353 -9.84 -16.58 17.66
N ILE A 354 -10.04 -17.58 16.81
CA ILE A 354 -10.85 -17.45 15.61
C ILE A 354 -12.33 -17.65 15.96
N PRO A 355 -13.18 -16.64 15.74
CA PRO A 355 -14.60 -16.70 16.04
C PRO A 355 -15.38 -17.40 14.90
N ILE A 356 -16.59 -17.92 15.19
CA ILE A 356 -17.39 -18.65 14.18
C ILE A 356 -17.83 -17.73 13.03
N GLU A 357 -18.05 -16.46 13.35
CA GLU A 357 -18.49 -15.39 12.47
C GLU A 357 -17.52 -15.19 11.30
N LEU A 358 -16.24 -15.55 11.48
CA LEU A 358 -15.24 -15.49 10.42
C LEU A 358 -15.38 -16.64 9.40
N THR A 359 -16.02 -17.74 9.79
CA THR A 359 -16.08 -19.00 9.02
C THR A 359 -17.38 -19.20 8.23
N THR A 360 -18.28 -18.22 8.20
CA THR A 360 -19.58 -18.31 7.51
C THR A 360 -19.41 -18.48 6.00
N GLU A 361 -20.34 -19.17 5.34
CA GLU A 361 -20.27 -19.41 3.88
C GLU A 361 -20.41 -18.11 3.07
N GLU A 362 -21.13 -17.12 3.61
CA GLU A 362 -21.23 -15.77 3.05
C GLU A 362 -19.85 -15.12 2.94
N ASN A 363 -18.99 -15.28 3.96
CA ASN A 363 -17.62 -14.77 3.95
C ASN A 363 -16.69 -15.48 2.93
N ARG A 364 -17.05 -16.69 2.49
CA ARG A 364 -16.28 -17.49 1.51
C ARG A 364 -16.67 -17.20 0.06
N THR A 365 -17.71 -16.39 -0.18
CA THR A 365 -18.30 -16.19 -1.52
C THR A 365 -18.30 -14.74 -1.99
N HIS A 366 -17.66 -13.82 -1.25
CA HIS A 366 -17.65 -12.40 -1.60
C HIS A 366 -16.81 -12.07 -2.85
N ASN A 367 -17.42 -11.25 -3.72
CA ASN A 367 -16.79 -10.65 -4.91
C ASN A 367 -15.91 -9.45 -4.52
N GLU A 368 -14.85 -9.22 -5.29
CA GLU A 368 -13.80 -8.20 -5.12
C GLU A 368 -14.30 -6.76 -4.90
N ASP A 369 -15.51 -6.43 -5.37
CA ASP A 369 -16.04 -5.05 -5.38
C ASP A 369 -16.91 -4.67 -4.17
N THR A 370 -17.13 -5.57 -3.19
CA THR A 370 -17.99 -5.28 -2.04
C THR A 370 -17.16 -4.95 -0.80
N LEU A 371 -16.91 -3.66 -0.58
CA LEU A 371 -16.37 -3.11 0.67
C LEU A 371 -17.39 -3.32 1.80
N LEU A 372 -17.44 -4.51 2.39
CA LEU A 372 -18.14 -4.72 3.65
C LEU A 372 -17.17 -5.15 4.76
N ASP A 373 -17.17 -4.28 5.77
CA ASP A 373 -17.28 -4.54 7.20
C ASP A 373 -16.42 -5.68 7.79
N PRO A 374 -15.59 -5.38 8.80
CA PRO A 374 -14.34 -6.07 8.99
C PRO A 374 -14.47 -7.47 9.59
N TYR A 375 -13.83 -8.44 8.93
CA TYR A 375 -13.34 -9.65 9.58
C TYR A 375 -12.45 -9.28 10.77
N TRP A 376 -12.84 -9.84 11.90
CA TRP A 376 -12.17 -9.62 13.17
C TRP A 376 -11.89 -10.96 13.84
N VAL A 377 -10.89 -10.95 14.71
CA VAL A 377 -10.54 -12.04 15.60
C VAL A 377 -10.55 -11.53 17.03
N TRP A 378 -10.65 -12.44 17.99
CA TRP A 378 -10.43 -12.06 19.38
C TRP A 378 -8.94 -12.12 19.67
N ALA A 379 -8.38 -11.02 20.19
CA ALA A 379 -7.09 -11.04 20.86
C ALA A 379 -7.34 -11.13 22.37
N TYR A 380 -6.77 -12.15 23.02
CA TYR A 380 -6.88 -12.36 24.45
C TYR A 380 -5.62 -11.89 25.14
N ASP A 381 -5.80 -11.21 26.28
CA ASP A 381 -4.73 -10.98 27.22
C ASP A 381 -4.51 -12.28 28.00
N ALA A 382 -3.29 -12.81 27.89
CA ALA A 382 -2.92 -14.08 28.49
C ALA A 382 -2.86 -14.02 30.01
N ASP A 383 -2.47 -12.87 30.55
CA ASP A 383 -2.15 -12.71 31.97
C ASP A 383 -3.27 -11.99 32.73
N TRP A 384 -4.34 -11.57 32.04
CA TRP A 384 -5.52 -10.95 32.65
C TRP A 384 -6.19 -11.84 33.70
N ASP A 385 -6.57 -11.21 34.81
CA ASP A 385 -7.41 -11.76 35.85
C ASP A 385 -8.56 -10.79 36.15
N SER A 386 -9.75 -11.35 36.39
CA SER A 386 -10.96 -10.66 36.81
C SER A 386 -10.83 -9.89 38.14
N SER A 387 -9.72 -10.09 38.87
CA SER A 387 -9.41 -9.43 40.14
C SER A 387 -8.79 -8.03 39.99
N GLU A 388 -8.37 -7.64 38.79
CA GLU A 388 -7.83 -6.29 38.51
C GLU A 388 -8.92 -5.19 38.54
N GLU A 389 -8.52 -3.93 38.71
CA GLU A 389 -9.44 -2.78 38.75
C GLU A 389 -10.43 -2.77 37.58
N GLU A 390 -11.73 -2.67 37.91
CA GLU A 390 -12.80 -2.67 36.91
C GLU A 390 -12.62 -1.50 35.93
N THR A 391 -12.34 -1.85 34.68
CA THR A 391 -12.30 -0.87 33.59
C THR A 391 -13.63 -0.89 32.89
N VAL A 392 -14.33 0.24 32.94
CA VAL A 392 -15.66 0.39 32.35
C VAL A 392 -15.65 1.56 31.38
N PHE A 393 -16.17 1.35 30.18
CA PHE A 393 -16.40 2.40 29.18
C PHE A 393 -17.83 2.26 28.66
N ASP A 394 -18.63 3.31 28.76
CA ASP A 394 -20.05 3.31 28.37
C ASP A 394 -20.87 2.11 28.90
N GLY A 395 -20.55 1.66 30.12
CA GLY A 395 -21.21 0.52 30.77
C GLY A 395 -20.68 -0.86 30.39
N GLU A 396 -19.77 -0.96 29.41
CA GLU A 396 -19.08 -2.21 29.06
C GLU A 396 -17.80 -2.38 29.86
N LYS A 397 -17.59 -3.59 30.40
CA LYS A 397 -16.40 -3.93 31.19
C LYS A 397 -15.35 -4.60 30.31
N TYR A 398 -14.09 -4.27 30.52
CA TYR A 398 -12.98 -5.00 29.91
C TYR A 398 -12.92 -6.43 30.45
N GLN A 399 -12.89 -7.42 29.56
CA GLN A 399 -12.94 -8.85 29.90
C GLN A 399 -11.63 -9.58 29.58
N GLY A 400 -10.49 -8.89 29.52
CA GLY A 400 -9.22 -9.51 29.15
C GLY A 400 -9.15 -9.95 27.69
N ARG A 401 -9.94 -9.34 26.81
CA ARG A 401 -9.94 -9.58 25.36
C ARG A 401 -10.50 -8.39 24.59
N MET A 402 -10.20 -8.33 23.31
CA MET A 402 -10.74 -7.31 22.41
C MET A 402 -10.84 -7.82 20.98
N LYS A 403 -11.70 -7.19 20.18
CA LYS A 403 -11.76 -7.46 18.74
C LYS A 403 -10.62 -6.75 18.04
N VAL A 404 -9.97 -7.45 17.12
CA VAL A 404 -8.88 -6.92 16.28
C VAL A 404 -9.16 -7.27 14.83
N ALA A 405 -8.97 -6.30 13.93
CA ALA A 405 -9.15 -6.54 12.50
C ALA A 405 -8.12 -7.55 12.00
N ILE A 406 -8.55 -8.64 11.37
CA ILE A 406 -7.70 -9.81 11.09
C ILE A 406 -6.43 -9.45 10.28
N TRP A 407 -6.56 -8.57 9.29
CA TRP A 407 -5.46 -8.11 8.44
C TRP A 407 -4.38 -7.35 9.22
N SER A 408 -4.71 -6.77 10.36
CA SER A 408 -3.75 -6.01 11.18
C SER A 408 -2.98 -6.86 12.19
N VAL A 409 -3.39 -8.12 12.40
CA VAL A 409 -2.89 -9.00 13.47
C VAL A 409 -1.37 -9.17 13.37
N ASN A 410 -0.87 -9.68 12.25
CA ASN A 410 0.58 -9.91 12.04
C ASN A 410 1.34 -8.66 11.56
N ALA A 411 0.75 -7.48 11.74
CA ALA A 411 1.28 -6.20 11.29
C ALA A 411 1.43 -5.25 12.50
N TRP A 412 0.66 -4.15 12.51
CA TRP A 412 0.73 -3.15 13.57
C TRP A 412 0.21 -3.68 14.92
N PHE A 413 -0.70 -4.66 14.94
CA PHE A 413 -1.13 -5.26 16.21
C PHE A 413 0.02 -6.03 16.87
N TYR A 414 0.70 -6.88 16.10
CA TYR A 414 1.92 -7.57 16.56
C TYR A 414 2.93 -6.58 17.11
N SER A 415 3.22 -5.51 16.38
CA SER A 415 4.18 -4.51 16.83
C SER A 415 3.77 -3.84 18.15
N ALA A 416 2.52 -3.39 18.28
CA ALA A 416 2.04 -2.78 19.53
C ALA A 416 2.23 -3.72 20.72
N ARG A 417 1.95 -5.01 20.54
CA ARG A 417 2.12 -6.02 21.60
C ARG A 417 3.57 -6.38 21.86
N TRP A 418 4.42 -6.36 20.84
CA TRP A 418 5.87 -6.52 20.96
C TRP A 418 6.52 -5.35 21.71
N GLU A 419 6.03 -4.13 21.50
CA GLU A 419 6.45 -2.92 22.24
C GLU A 419 5.87 -2.85 23.66
N GLY A 420 4.98 -3.77 24.03
CA GLY A 420 4.40 -3.86 25.37
C GLY A 420 3.15 -3.01 25.59
N VAL A 421 2.53 -2.45 24.55
CA VAL A 421 1.29 -1.67 24.65
C VAL A 421 0.16 -2.56 25.16
N ASN A 422 -0.42 -2.26 26.33
CA ASN A 422 -1.42 -3.08 27.00
C ASN A 422 -2.72 -3.25 26.17
N LEU A 423 -3.28 -4.48 26.09
CA LEU A 423 -4.57 -4.73 25.44
C LEU A 423 -5.70 -3.88 26.03
N ARG A 424 -5.67 -3.61 27.34
CA ARG A 424 -6.66 -2.75 28.02
C ARG A 424 -6.70 -1.36 27.41
N ASP A 425 -5.54 -0.76 27.14
CA ASP A 425 -5.44 0.58 26.54
C ASP A 425 -5.88 0.56 25.07
N MET A 426 -5.52 -0.51 24.35
CA MET A 426 -5.97 -0.73 22.98
C MET A 426 -7.50 -0.92 22.92
N TRP A 427 -8.09 -1.63 23.89
CA TRP A 427 -9.53 -1.81 24.03
C TRP A 427 -10.25 -0.50 24.29
N LEU A 428 -9.74 0.35 25.20
CA LEU A 428 -10.32 1.68 25.46
C LEU A 428 -10.39 2.54 24.20
N LYS A 429 -9.39 2.44 23.32
CA LYS A 429 -9.41 3.14 22.02
C LYS A 429 -10.38 2.51 21.04
N ALA A 430 -10.42 1.18 20.98
CA ALA A 430 -11.37 0.47 20.15
C ALA A 430 -12.81 0.89 20.49
N GLN A 431 -13.13 1.16 21.76
CA GLN A 431 -14.46 1.63 22.16
C GLN A 431 -14.88 2.98 21.56
N GLN A 432 -13.93 3.79 21.10
CA GLN A 432 -14.22 5.05 20.42
C GLN A 432 -14.57 4.83 18.93
N HIS A 433 -14.31 3.64 18.39
CA HIS A 433 -14.67 3.27 17.02
C HIS A 433 -16.14 2.78 16.97
N PRO A 434 -16.93 3.13 15.93
CA PRO A 434 -18.32 2.70 15.81
C PRO A 434 -18.53 1.18 15.92
N GLU A 435 -17.59 0.41 15.41
CA GLU A 435 -17.63 -1.07 15.41
C GLU A 435 -16.97 -1.70 16.65
N LYS A 436 -16.44 -0.90 17.57
CA LYS A 436 -15.69 -1.35 18.76
C LYS A 436 -14.53 -2.30 18.43
N LEU A 437 -13.93 -2.09 17.26
CA LEU A 437 -12.85 -2.87 16.70
C LEU A 437 -11.54 -2.08 16.83
N TRP A 438 -10.47 -2.76 17.23
CA TRP A 438 -9.16 -2.16 17.05
C TRP A 438 -8.72 -2.30 15.60
N ILE A 439 -8.59 -1.15 14.97
CA ILE A 439 -8.10 -1.01 13.62
C ILE A 439 -6.95 -0.03 13.68
N CYS A 440 -5.74 -0.52 13.44
CA CYS A 440 -4.69 0.38 13.01
C CYS A 440 -4.94 0.67 11.53
N TYR A 441 -5.81 1.64 11.26
CA TYR A 441 -5.63 2.40 10.04
C TYR A 441 -4.25 3.00 10.18
N THR A 442 -3.35 2.70 9.24
CA THR A 442 -2.22 3.61 9.05
C THR A 442 -2.86 4.99 8.93
N LYS A 443 -2.74 5.82 9.98
CA LYS A 443 -2.90 7.27 9.80
C LYS A 443 -2.04 7.63 8.59
N LYS A 444 -2.45 8.66 7.83
CA LYS A 444 -1.80 9.08 6.58
C LYS A 444 -0.30 8.81 6.67
N LEU A 445 0.26 8.09 5.69
CA LEU A 445 1.66 7.60 5.61
C LEU A 445 2.78 8.62 5.94
N GLU A 446 2.41 9.87 6.23
CA GLU A 446 3.20 11.01 6.69
C GLU A 446 3.53 10.94 8.20
N GLU A 447 2.80 10.17 9.02
CA GLU A 447 3.11 9.96 10.45
C GLU A 447 4.14 8.84 10.70
N TRP A 448 5.02 8.58 9.72
CA TRP A 448 6.12 7.63 9.86
C TRP A 448 7.34 8.23 10.56
N ASP A 449 7.35 9.55 10.77
CA ASP A 449 8.29 10.20 11.69
C ASP A 449 7.75 10.03 13.12
N HIS A 450 8.16 8.92 13.75
CA HIS A 450 8.19 8.75 15.20
C HIS A 450 7.00 9.36 15.98
N GLU A 451 5.81 8.78 15.93
CA GLU A 451 5.00 8.67 17.16
C GLU A 451 4.22 7.34 17.19
N PRO A 452 4.19 6.69 18.38
CA PRO A 452 3.95 5.26 18.54
C PRO A 452 2.46 4.99 18.67
N TYR A 453 2.02 3.81 18.23
CA TYR A 453 0.88 2.98 18.68
C TYR A 453 -0.09 3.52 19.76
N ILE A 454 -0.53 4.77 19.66
CA ILE A 454 -1.42 5.43 20.62
C ILE A 454 -2.41 6.36 19.90
#